data_AF-A0A938CNR5-F1
#
_entry.id   AF-A0A938CNR5-F1
#
_cell.length_a   1.000
_cell.length_b   1.000
_cell.length_c   1.000
_cell.angle_alpha   90.00
_cell.angle_beta   90.00
_cell.angle_gamma   90.00
#
_symmetry.space_group_name_H-M   'P 1'
#
loop_
_entity.id
_entity.type
_entity.pdbx_description
1 polymer ?
#
loop_
_entity_poly.entity_id
_entity_poly.type
_entity_poly.pdbx_seq_one_letter_code
_entity_poly.pdbx_strand_id
1 'polypeptide(L)'
;MESIAASVGRQVVLSRKPHPLKLCGPRFDPEDFAASLRETLAMTRENFLELIFRDTVPLNGEMRERVVEACGIVRRLIDEQRSDPR
;
A
#
# COMPACT_ATOMS: atom_id res chain seq x y z
N MET A 1 12.24 -19.70 5.45
CA MET A 1 11.71 -19.86 4.09
C MET A 1 11.90 -18.52 3.40
N GLU A 2 12.55 -18.48 2.25
CA GLU A 2 12.74 -17.22 1.52
C GLU A 2 11.38 -16.72 1.02
N SER A 3 11.13 -15.40 1.09
CA SER A 3 9.85 -14.86 0.60
C SER A 3 9.84 -14.91 -0.93
N ILE A 4 8.66 -15.07 -1.54
CA ILE A 4 8.53 -15.01 -3.01
C ILE A 4 9.15 -13.70 -3.54
N ALA A 5 8.99 -12.60 -2.82
CA ALA A 5 9.55 -11.30 -3.19
C ALA A 5 11.08 -11.34 -3.28
N ALA A 6 11.76 -11.99 -2.34
CA ALA A 6 13.20 -12.16 -2.34
C ALA A 6 13.70 -13.03 -3.50
N SER A 7 12.94 -14.06 -3.89
CA SER A 7 13.36 -15.00 -4.94
C SER A 7 13.13 -14.49 -6.37
N VAL A 8 12.18 -13.57 -6.60
CA VAL A 8 11.83 -13.11 -7.96
C VAL A 8 12.48 -11.79 -8.38
N GLY A 9 12.88 -10.95 -7.41
CA GLY A 9 13.46 -9.63 -7.67
C GLY A 9 12.61 -8.77 -8.63
N ARG A 10 13.28 -8.09 -9.57
CA ARG A 10 12.63 -7.17 -10.54
C ARG A 10 12.14 -7.84 -11.83
N GLN A 11 12.11 -9.17 -11.88
CA GLN A 11 11.68 -9.91 -13.07
C GLN A 11 10.16 -9.97 -13.21
N VAL A 12 9.43 -9.66 -12.15
CA VAL A 12 7.96 -9.66 -12.11
C VAL A 12 7.43 -8.42 -11.39
N VAL A 13 6.17 -8.07 -11.67
CA VAL A 13 5.41 -7.12 -10.88
C VAL A 13 4.69 -7.89 -9.78
N LEU A 14 4.93 -7.53 -8.52
CA LEU A 14 4.20 -8.05 -7.39
C LEU A 14 2.93 -7.21 -7.19
N SER A 15 1.77 -7.76 -7.53
CA SER A 15 0.49 -7.15 -7.21
C SER A 15 0.07 -7.54 -5.80
N ARG A 16 -0.07 -6.54 -4.92
CA ARG A 16 -0.50 -6.72 -3.53
C ARG A 16 -1.85 -6.05 -3.32
N LYS A 17 -2.71 -6.70 -2.54
CA LYS A 17 -3.98 -6.14 -2.07
C LYS A 17 -3.81 -5.73 -0.61
N PRO A 18 -3.70 -4.43 -0.30
CA PRO A 18 -3.69 -3.95 1.08
C PRO A 18 -4.95 -4.38 1.82
N HIS A 19 -4.89 -4.42 3.15
CA HIS A 19 -6.01 -4.86 3.95
C HIS A 19 -7.23 -3.92 3.73
N PRO A 20 -8.37 -4.42 3.22
CA PRO A 20 -9.49 -3.58 2.78
C PRO A 20 -10.08 -2.72 3.90
N LEU A 21 -10.22 -3.29 5.10
CA LEU A 21 -10.81 -2.60 6.25
C LEU A 21 -9.99 -1.40 6.75
N LYS A 22 -8.73 -1.24 6.33
CA LYS A 22 -7.92 -0.08 6.72
C LYS A 22 -8.37 1.19 6.00
N LEU A 23 -9.13 1.06 4.90
CA LEU A 23 -9.71 2.18 4.15
C LEU A 23 -11.25 2.21 4.27
N CYS A 24 -11.89 1.05 4.10
CA CYS A 24 -13.35 0.94 4.03
C CYS A 24 -14.02 0.61 5.38
N GLY A 25 -13.24 0.50 6.46
CA GLY A 25 -13.74 0.21 7.79
C GLY A 25 -14.62 1.33 8.38
N PRO A 26 -15.31 1.08 9.51
CA PRO A 26 -16.14 2.09 10.18
C PRO A 26 -15.37 3.38 10.48
N ARG A 27 -14.09 3.24 10.84
CA ARG A 27 -13.15 4.33 11.09
C ARG A 27 -11.95 4.19 10.15
N PHE A 28 -11.55 5.32 9.57
CA PHE A 28 -10.26 5.43 8.89
C PHE A 28 -9.20 5.86 9.90
N ASP A 29 -8.10 5.11 9.95
CA ASP A 29 -6.93 5.43 10.78
C ASP A 29 -5.72 5.62 9.85
N PRO A 30 -5.32 6.87 9.58
CA PRO A 30 -4.20 7.19 8.69
C PRO A 30 -2.87 6.56 9.09
N GLU A 31 -2.59 6.45 10.40
CA GLU A 31 -1.31 5.96 10.91
C GLU A 31 -1.21 4.45 10.75
N ASP A 32 -2.28 3.73 11.13
CA ASP A 32 -2.41 2.29 10.95
C ASP A 32 -2.42 1.90 9.45
N PHE A 33 -3.09 2.68 8.61
CA PHE A 33 -3.04 2.52 7.17
C PHE A 33 -1.61 2.67 6.63
N ALA A 34 -0.91 3.75 7.02
CA ALA A 34 0.48 3.98 6.61
C ALA A 34 1.43 2.88 7.11
N ALA A 35 1.26 2.40 8.35
CA ALA A 35 2.07 1.33 8.92
C ALA A 35 1.95 0.04 8.10
N SER A 36 0.72 -0.35 7.72
CA SER A 36 0.48 -1.54 6.89
C SER A 36 1.14 -1.45 5.50
N LEU A 37 1.19 -0.25 4.92
CA LEU A 37 1.85 0.00 3.64
C LEU A 37 3.37 -0.04 3.77
N ARG A 38 3.93 0.53 4.84
CA ARG A 38 5.39 0.48 5.12
C ARG A 38 5.88 -0.96 5.26
N GLU A 39 5.12 -1.81 5.95
CA GLU A 39 5.44 -3.23 6.05
C GLU A 39 5.51 -3.88 4.67
N THR A 40 4.50 -3.64 3.82
CA THR A 40 4.49 -4.16 2.44
C THR A 40 5.68 -3.64 1.64
N LEU A 41 5.97 -2.34 1.70
CA LEU A 41 7.08 -1.72 0.97
C LEU A 41 8.44 -2.28 1.41
N ALA A 42 8.64 -2.49 2.72
CA ALA A 42 9.86 -3.07 3.25
C ALA A 42 10.08 -4.50 2.76
N MET A 43 9.01 -5.31 2.70
CA MET A 43 9.07 -6.69 2.21
C MET A 43 9.34 -6.80 0.70
N THR A 44 9.05 -5.76 -0.07
CA THR A 44 9.14 -5.77 -1.54
C THR A 44 10.11 -4.72 -2.08
N ARG A 45 11.10 -4.30 -1.27
CA ARG A 45 12.04 -3.20 -1.59
C ARG A 45 12.75 -3.39 -2.93
N GLU A 46 13.04 -4.64 -3.30
CA GLU A 46 13.77 -4.99 -4.52
C GLU A 46 12.86 -5.42 -5.68
N ASN A 47 11.56 -5.13 -5.61
CA ASN A 47 10.58 -5.56 -6.61
C ASN A 47 9.89 -4.36 -7.27
N PHE A 48 9.30 -4.59 -8.44
CA PHE A 48 8.23 -3.72 -8.93
C PHE A 48 6.95 -4.09 -8.19
N LEU A 49 6.37 -3.13 -7.48
CA LEU A 49 5.16 -3.31 -6.66
C LEU A 49 3.98 -2.57 -7.27
N GLU A 50 2.85 -3.25 -7.36
CA GLU A 50 1.54 -2.66 -7.63
C GLU A 50 0.64 -2.85 -6.40
N LEU A 51 0.05 -1.76 -5.90
CA LEU A 51 -0.93 -1.80 -4.81
C LEU A 51 -2.35 -1.69 -5.38
N ILE A 52 -3.14 -2.75 -5.22
CA ILE A 52 -4.51 -2.82 -5.72
C ILE A 52 -5.48 -2.67 -4.56
N PHE A 53 -6.06 -1.48 -4.44
CA PHE A 53 -7.18 -1.20 -3.54
C PHE A 53 -8.50 -1.59 -4.22
N ARG A 54 -8.70 -2.89 -4.49
CA ARG A 54 -10.02 -3.44 -4.82
C ARG A 54 -10.58 -4.10 -3.58
N ASP A 55 -11.73 -3.63 -3.16
CA ASP A 55 -12.47 -4.20 -2.05
C ASP A 55 -13.78 -4.84 -2.53
N THR A 56 -14.13 -5.94 -1.89
CA THR A 56 -15.47 -6.52 -1.78
C THR A 56 -16.47 -5.62 -1.03
N VAL A 57 -15.99 -4.59 -0.31
CA VAL A 57 -16.78 -3.58 0.41
C VAL A 57 -16.84 -2.29 -0.41
N PRO A 58 -18.04 -1.73 -0.63
CA PRO A 58 -18.20 -0.54 -1.45
C PRO A 58 -17.69 0.70 -0.73
N LEU A 59 -16.88 1.51 -1.45
CA LEU A 59 -16.68 2.92 -1.11
C LEU A 59 -17.97 3.69 -1.45
N ASN A 60 -18.36 4.63 -0.60
CA ASN A 60 -19.49 5.53 -0.86
C ASN A 60 -19.03 7.00 -0.86
N GLY A 61 -19.93 7.92 -1.24
CA GLY A 61 -19.63 9.35 -1.33
C GLY A 61 -19.16 9.99 -0.01
N GLU A 62 -19.58 9.45 1.14
CA GLU A 62 -19.20 9.93 2.47
C GLU A 62 -17.73 9.62 2.80
N MET A 63 -17.12 8.66 2.10
CA MET A 63 -15.73 8.27 2.29
C MET A 63 -14.74 9.09 1.44
N ARG A 64 -15.20 10.11 0.72
CA ARG A 64 -14.38 10.91 -0.21
C ARG A 64 -13.10 11.44 0.44
N GLU A 65 -13.22 12.04 1.62
CA GLU A 65 -12.06 12.64 2.32
C GLU A 65 -11.01 11.58 2.70
N ARG A 66 -11.47 10.40 3.15
CA ARG A 66 -10.60 9.26 3.47
C ARG A 66 -9.82 8.78 2.25
N VAL A 67 -10.46 8.72 1.08
CA VAL A 67 -9.81 8.33 -0.18
C VAL A 67 -8.74 9.37 -0.57
N VAL A 68 -9.05 10.66 -0.46
CA VAL A 68 -8.08 11.74 -0.73
C VAL A 68 -6.88 11.61 0.20
N GLU A 69 -7.12 11.42 1.50
CA GLU A 69 -6.07 11.25 2.49
C GLU A 69 -5.22 10.01 2.24
N ALA A 70 -5.86 8.86 1.96
CA ALA A 70 -5.18 7.61 1.62
C ALA A 70 -4.29 7.75 0.38
N CYS A 71 -4.77 8.42 -0.67
CA CYS A 71 -3.95 8.74 -1.84
C CYS A 71 -2.75 9.62 -1.49
N GLY A 72 -2.94 10.61 -0.60
CA GLY A 72 -1.85 11.45 -0.10
C GLY A 72 -0.80 10.66 0.69
N ILE A 73 -1.22 9.74 1.55
CA ILE A 73 -0.33 8.83 2.29
C ILE A 73 0.47 7.96 1.33
N VAL A 74 -0.21 7.29 0.38
CA VAL A 74 0.45 6.41 -0.61
C VAL A 74 1.49 7.20 -1.40
N ARG A 75 1.17 8.41 -1.87
CA ARG A 75 2.11 9.26 -2.60
C ARG A 75 3.36 9.56 -1.76
N ARG A 76 3.18 10.04 -0.52
CA ARG A 76 4.30 10.36 0.38
C ARG A 76 5.22 9.17 0.60
N LEU A 77 4.65 8.00 0.89
CA LEU A 77 5.45 6.78 1.12
C LEU A 77 6.24 6.36 -0.13
N ILE A 78 5.67 6.49 -1.33
CA ILE A 78 6.39 6.20 -2.58
C ILE A 78 7.52 7.21 -2.82
N ASP A 79 7.29 8.49 -2.53
CA ASP A 79 8.30 9.54 -2.71
C ASP A 79 9.45 9.40 -1.71
N GLU A 80 9.16 8.97 -0.47
CA GLU A 80 10.16 8.58 0.54
C GLU A 80 11.06 7.45 0.02
N GLN A 81 10.48 6.41 -0.59
CA GLN A 81 11.25 5.30 -1.18
C GLN A 81 12.09 5.72 -2.39
N ARG A 82 11.71 6.78 -3.09
CA ARG A 82 12.48 7.31 -4.24
C ARG A 82 13.63 8.21 -3.82
N SER A 83 13.50 8.88 -2.69
CA SER A 83 14.47 9.86 -2.17
C SER A 83 15.63 9.20 -1.41
N ASP A 84 15.50 7.93 -1.04
CA ASP A 84 16.59 7.11 -0.51
C ASP A 84 17.62 6.85 -1.63
N PRO A 85 18.85 7.43 -1.55
CA PRO A 85 19.84 7.29 -2.60
C PRO A 85 20.29 5.83 -2.66
N ARG A 86 19.87 5.14 -3.73
CA ARG A 86 20.20 3.75 -4.01
C ARG A 86 21.67 3.56 -4.36
#